data_AF-A0A970XL83-F1
#
_entry.id   AF-A0A970XL83-F1
#
_cell.length_a   1.000
_cell.length_b   1.000
_cell.length_c   1.000
_cell.angle_alpha   90.00
_cell.angle_beta   90.00
_cell.angle_gamma   90.00
#
_symmetry.space_group_name_H-M   'P 1'
#
loop_
_entity.id
_entity.type
_entity.pdbx_description
1 polymer ?
#
loop_
_entity_poly.entity_id
_entity_poly.type
_entity_poly.pdbx_seq_one_letter_code
_entity_poly.pdbx_strand_id
1 'polypeptide(L)' 'ALQLLCAVYVAENAGALENRVYKVPGAVDSRVAVMKLDALGVRIDALTGGQQAYLLGSGGE' A
#
# COMPACT_ATOMS: atom_id res chain seq x y z
N ALA A 1 -13.88 -0.79 3.51
CA ALA A 1 -12.83 0.02 2.89
C ALA A 1 -12.30 -0.60 1.58
N LEU A 2 -11.81 -1.85 1.59
CA LEU A 2 -11.18 -2.47 0.41
C LEU A 2 -12.02 -2.43 -0.87
N GLN A 3 -13.22 -3.01 -0.86
CA GLN A 3 -14.10 -3.06 -2.04
C GLN A 3 -14.39 -1.67 -2.62
N LEU A 4 -14.66 -0.69 -1.76
CA LEU A 4 -14.89 0.71 -2.17
C LEU A 4 -13.65 1.30 -2.86
N LEU A 5 -12.46 1.12 -2.28
CA LEU A 5 -11.22 1.65 -2.86
C LEU A 5 -10.82 0.94 -4.15
N CYS A 6 -11.11 -0.36 -4.28
CA CYS A 6 -10.98 -1.07 -5.55
C CYS A 6 -11.94 -0.53 -6.61
N ALA A 7 -13.20 -0.25 -6.25
CA ALA A 7 -14.16 0.33 -7.17
C ALA A 7 -13.74 1.74 -7.65
N VAL A 8 -13.22 2.57 -6.73
CA VAL A 8 -12.64 3.88 -7.06
C VAL A 8 -11.44 3.72 -8.01
N TYR A 9 -10.51 2.83 -7.71
CA TYR A 9 -9.35 2.57 -8.58
C TYR A 9 -9.79 2.16 -10.00
N VAL A 10 -10.77 1.27 -10.12
CA VAL A 10 -11.32 0.86 -11.42
C VAL A 10 -11.97 2.04 -12.13
N ALA A 11 -12.77 2.85 -11.44
CA ALA A 11 -13.43 4.02 -12.05
C ALA A 11 -12.42 5.05 -12.55
N GLU A 12 -11.36 5.32 -11.78
CA GLU A 12 -10.32 6.29 -12.13
C GLU A 12 -9.37 5.80 -13.23
N ASN A 13 -9.16 4.47 -13.34
CA ASN A 13 -8.20 3.88 -14.28
C ASN A 13 -8.87 3.11 -15.43
N ALA A 14 -10.19 3.21 -15.59
CA ALA A 14 -10.97 2.40 -16.52
C ALA A 14 -10.42 2.40 -17.96
N GLY A 15 -9.90 3.54 -18.44
CA GLY A 15 -9.34 3.67 -19.79
C GLY A 15 -7.99 2.97 -20.00
N ALA A 16 -7.30 2.57 -18.94
CA ALA A 16 -6.02 1.86 -18.98
C ALA A 16 -6.12 0.38 -18.57
N LEU A 17 -7.31 -0.06 -18.15
CA LEU A 17 -7.56 -1.43 -17.72
C LEU A 17 -8.14 -2.25 -18.89
N GLU A 18 -7.57 -3.43 -19.10
CA GLU A 18 -8.04 -4.45 -20.03
C GLU A 18 -9.08 -5.35 -19.35
N ASN A 19 -9.82 -6.12 -20.14
CA ASN A 19 -10.73 -7.12 -19.60
C ASN A 19 -9.96 -8.34 -19.08
N ARG A 20 -9.44 -8.23 -17.85
CA ARG A 20 -8.73 -9.29 -17.15
C ARG A 20 -8.86 -9.13 -15.64
N VAL A 21 -8.46 -10.16 -14.91
CA VAL A 21 -8.39 -10.11 -13.44
C VAL A 21 -7.09 -9.40 -13.02
N TYR A 22 -7.24 -8.34 -12.23
CA TYR A 22 -6.12 -7.62 -11.64
C TYR A 22 -5.95 -8.01 -10.17
N LYS A 23 -4.70 -8.09 -9.72
CA LYS A 23 -4.42 -8.06 -8.29
C LYS A 23 -4.77 -6.69 -7.73
N VAL A 24 -5.16 -6.64 -6.46
CA VAL A 24 -5.36 -5.38 -5.75
C VAL A 24 -4.07 -4.57 -5.82
N PRO A 25 -4.11 -3.29 -6.24
CA PRO A 25 -2.93 -2.44 -6.25
C PRO A 25 -2.34 -2.30 -4.84
N GLY A 26 -1.02 -2.38 -4.72
CA GLY A 26 -0.35 -2.31 -3.40
C GLY A 26 -0.72 -1.07 -2.60
N ALA A 27 -0.90 0.08 -3.25
CA ALA A 27 -1.34 1.32 -2.61
C ALA A 27 -2.74 1.22 -1.97
N VAL A 28 -3.68 0.51 -2.61
CA VAL A 28 -5.02 0.28 -2.06
C VAL A 28 -4.92 -0.60 -0.82
N ASP A 29 -4.14 -1.68 -0.91
CA ASP A 29 -3.95 -2.62 0.20
C ASP A 29 -3.30 -1.95 1.42
N SER A 30 -2.21 -1.20 1.20
CA SER A 30 -1.54 -0.43 2.27
C SER A 30 -2.48 0.60 2.91
N ARG A 31 -3.31 1.29 2.11
CA ARG A 31 -4.28 2.27 2.64
C ARG A 31 -5.33 1.60 3.53
N VAL A 32 -5.83 0.42 3.14
CA VAL A 32 -6.78 -0.35 3.95
C VAL A 32 -6.12 -0.81 5.25
N ALA A 33 -4.87 -1.29 5.21
CA ALA A 33 -4.13 -1.71 6.39
C ALA A 33 -3.96 -0.54 7.39
N VAL A 34 -3.54 0.64 6.92
CA VAL A 34 -3.41 1.85 7.76
C VAL A 34 -4.75 2.24 8.39
N MET A 35 -5.83 2.30 7.61
CA MET A 35 -7.17 2.61 8.13
C MET A 35 -7.61 1.61 9.21
N LYS A 36 -7.26 0.33 9.05
CA LYS A 36 -7.63 -0.71 10.01
C LYS A 36 -6.83 -0.58 11.30
N LEU A 37 -5.53 -0.30 11.22
CA LEU A 37 -4.67 -0.05 12.38
C LEU A 37 -5.14 1.17 13.18
N ASP A 38 -5.47 2.27 12.48
CA ASP A 38 -5.98 3.50 13.09
C ASP A 38 -7.32 3.25 13.83
N ALA A 39 -8.26 2.54 13.19
CA ALA A 39 -9.52 2.16 13.82
C ALA A 39 -9.36 1.25 15.05
N LEU A 40 -8.26 0.51 15.13
CA LEU A 40 -7.91 -0.32 16.29
C LEU A 40 -7.07 0.42 17.33
N GLY A 41 -6.70 1.69 17.08
CA GLY A 41 -5.79 2.45 17.95
C GLY A 41 -4.35 1.92 17.96
N VAL A 42 -3.96 1.11 16.98
CA VAL A 42 -2.63 0.51 16.88
C VAL A 42 -1.72 1.46 16.11
N ARG A 43 -0.59 1.83 16.71
CA ARG A 43 0.48 2.59 16.04
C ARG A 43 1.61 1.66 15.65
N ILE A 44 2.12 1.86 14.45
CA ILE A 44 3.33 1.20 13.95
C ILE A 44 4.42 2.27 13.79
N ASP A 45 5.66 1.88 14.03
CA ASP A 45 6.83 2.74 13.85
C ASP A 45 7.25 2.84 12.37
N ALA A 46 8.23 3.69 12.10
CA ALA A 46 8.79 3.88 10.78
C ALA A 46 10.29 3.53 10.81
N LEU A 47 10.79 2.96 9.71
CA LEU A 47 12.20 2.66 9.57
C LEU A 47 13.02 3.96 9.58
N THR A 48 14.02 4.02 10.44
CA THR A 48 15.04 5.06 10.43
C THR A 48 15.86 5.01 9.13
N GLY A 49 16.52 6.11 8.76
CA GLY A 49 17.35 6.15 7.55
C GLY A 49 18.43 5.06 7.52
N GLY A 50 19.06 4.77 8.66
CA GLY A 50 20.03 3.68 8.79
C GLY A 50 19.42 2.29 8.59
N GLN A 51 18.21 2.05 9.13
CA GLN A 51 17.51 0.77 8.94
C GLN A 51 17.09 0.57 7.46
N GLN A 52 16.67 1.64 6.77
CA GLN A 52 16.36 1.57 5.33
C GLN A 52 17.62 1.26 4.51
N ALA A 53 18.73 1.97 4.78
CA ALA A 53 20.01 1.75 4.10
C ALA A 53 20.54 0.33 4.31
N TYR A 54 20.38 -0.21 5.53
CA TYR A 54 20.73 -1.60 5.85
C TYR A 54 19.91 -2.59 5.01
N LEU A 55 18.58 -2.43 4.93
CA LEU A 55 17.70 -3.31 4.16
C LEU A 55 17.93 -3.23 2.64
N LEU A 56 18.34 -2.07 2.14
CA LEU A 56 18.65 -1.85 0.72
C LEU A 56 20.08 -2.30 0.34
N GLY A 57 20.86 -2.83 1.28
CA GLY A 57 22.24 -3.26 1.02
C GLY A 57 23.21 -2.11 0.66
N SER A 58 22.80 -0.87 0.87
CA SER A 58 23.59 0.35 0.61
C SER A 58 24.30 0.86 1.86
N GLY A 59 24.11 0.21 3.01
CA GLY A 59 24.73 0.52 4.29
C GLY A 59 26.02 -0.26 4.58
N GLY A 60 26.91 -0.44 3.59
CA GLY A 60 28.17 -1.15 3.79
C GLY A 60 29.33 -0.59 2.93
N GLU A 61 30.10 0.33 3.53
CA GLU A 61 31.55 0.17 3.72
C GLU A 61 31.79 -0.04 5.22
#